data_AF-A0A3P1B6L1-F1
#
_entry.id   AF-A0A3P1B6L1-F1
#
_cell.length_a   1.000
_cell.length_b   1.000
_cell.length_c   1.000
_cell.angle_alpha   90.00
_cell.angle_beta   90.00
_cell.angle_gamma   90.00
#
_symmetry.space_group_name_H-M   'P 1'
#
loop_
_entity.id
_entity.type
_entity.pdbx_description
1 polymer ?
#
loop_
_entity_poly.entity_id
_entity_poly.type
_entity_poly.pdbx_seq_one_letter_code
_entity_poly.pdbx_strand_id
1 'polypeptide(L)'
;MKYIIVLFLLVQVNVFAQENKLISQEANYQLKNEQLVYQLKMKNGKQLSVCIDKNENYIVYRYGSKNKIELEYPKEKNLSSFDMFEYSEYKRWRYSKFSNGINLFSFY
;
A
#
# COMPACT_ATOMS: atom_id res chain seq x y z
N MET A 1 -34.07 -31.04 -26.94
CA MET A 1 -34.38 -29.83 -26.16
C MET A 1 -33.70 -29.81 -24.78
N LYS A 2 -33.58 -30.93 -24.05
CA LYS A 2 -32.88 -30.98 -22.74
C LYS A 2 -31.38 -30.60 -22.79
N TYR A 3 -30.64 -31.04 -23.80
CA TYR A 3 -29.19 -30.78 -23.90
C TYR A 3 -28.82 -29.33 -24.26
N ILE A 4 -29.71 -28.61 -24.95
CA ILE A 4 -29.49 -27.21 -25.34
C ILE A 4 -29.49 -26.31 -24.09
N ILE A 5 -30.36 -26.59 -23.13
CA ILE A 5 -30.44 -25.87 -21.86
C ILE A 5 -29.17 -26.11 -21.01
N VAL A 6 -28.64 -27.34 -21.01
CA VAL A 6 -27.41 -27.69 -20.28
C VAL A 6 -26.18 -26.99 -20.87
N LEU A 7 -26.08 -26.91 -22.20
CA LEU A 7 -25.01 -26.17 -22.87
C LEU A 7 -25.07 -24.67 -22.57
N PHE A 8 -26.28 -24.09 -22.54
CA PHE A 8 -26.46 -22.67 -22.23
C PHE A 8 -26.06 -22.32 -20.79
N LEU A 9 -26.33 -23.22 -19.84
CA LEU A 9 -25.88 -23.07 -18.45
C LEU A 9 -24.35 -23.15 -18.31
N LEU A 10 -23.69 -24.08 -19.01
CA LEU A 10 -22.22 -24.20 -18.97
C LEU A 10 -21.50 -22.99 -19.57
N VAL A 11 -22.09 -22.34 -20.58
CA VAL A 11 -21.53 -21.11 -21.18
C VAL A 11 -21.55 -19.95 -20.17
N GLN A 12 -22.61 -19.81 -19.36
CA GLN A 12 -22.73 -18.72 -18.38
C GLN A 12 -21.64 -18.80 -17.28
N VAL A 13 -21.31 -20.01 -16.83
CA VAL A 13 -20.28 -20.22 -15.79
C VAL A 13 -18.89 -19.83 -16.29
N ASN A 14 -18.58 -20.07 -17.56
CA ASN A 14 -17.29 -19.72 -18.15
C ASN A 14 -17.11 -18.21 -18.34
N VAL A 15 -18.20 -17.47 -18.62
CA VAL A 15 -18.16 -16.01 -18.77
C VAL A 15 -17.96 -15.31 -17.42
N PHE A 16 -18.59 -15.81 -16.34
CA PHE A 16 -18.39 -15.28 -14.98
C PHE A 16 -16.97 -15.49 -14.44
N ALA A 17 -16.25 -16.52 -14.89
CA ALA A 17 -14.88 -16.77 -14.47
C ALA A 17 -13.88 -15.73 -15.02
N GLN A 18 -14.24 -14.96 -16.05
CA GLN A 18 -13.34 -14.03 -16.74
C GLN A 18 -13.37 -12.58 -16.22
N GLU A 19 -14.29 -12.20 -15.34
CA GLU A 19 -14.37 -10.80 -14.85
C GLU A 19 -13.32 -10.46 -13.76
N ASN A 20 -12.61 -11.46 -13.21
CA ASN A 20 -11.69 -11.25 -12.09
C ASN A 20 -10.22 -10.94 -12.48
N LYS A 21 -9.93 -10.68 -13.76
CA LYS A 21 -8.55 -10.40 -14.21
C LYS A 21 -8.36 -8.98 -14.77
N LEU A 22 -9.03 -8.01 -14.15
CA LEU A 22 -8.69 -6.59 -14.26
C LEU A 22 -8.41 -6.01 -12.87
N ILE A 23 -7.66 -6.76 -12.05
CA ILE A 23 -6.97 -6.15 -10.92
C ILE A 23 -5.91 -5.26 -11.58
N SER A 24 -6.16 -3.95 -11.57
CA SER A 24 -5.11 -2.96 -11.72
C SER A 24 -3.94 -3.49 -10.88
N GLN A 25 -2.83 -3.86 -11.50
CA GLN A 25 -1.61 -4.09 -10.75
C GLN A 25 -1.24 -2.74 -10.16
N GLU A 26 -1.83 -2.42 -9.02
CA GLU A 26 -1.43 -1.30 -8.21
C GLU A 26 -0.05 -1.66 -7.70
N ALA A 27 0.86 -0.69 -7.71
CA ALA A 27 2.13 -0.88 -7.04
C ALA A 27 1.79 -1.20 -5.59
N ASN A 28 1.96 -2.43 -5.13
CA ASN A 28 1.85 -2.72 -3.71
C ASN A 28 3.26 -2.98 -3.21
N TYR A 29 3.84 -1.98 -2.56
CA TYR A 29 5.16 -2.10 -1.97
C TYR A 29 5.15 -2.93 -0.69
N GLN A 30 4.00 -3.42 -0.23
CA GLN A 30 3.86 -4.29 0.93
C GLN A 30 4.42 -5.68 0.63
N LEU A 31 5.32 -6.16 1.50
CA LEU A 31 5.77 -7.56 1.48
C LEU A 31 4.75 -8.47 2.20
N LYS A 32 4.81 -9.79 1.96
CA LYS A 32 3.86 -10.75 2.53
C LYS A 32 3.84 -10.78 4.07
N ASN A 33 5.00 -10.53 4.69
CA ASN A 33 5.17 -10.46 6.14
C ASN A 33 4.78 -9.10 6.73
N GLU A 34 4.45 -8.13 5.89
CA GLU A 34 4.14 -6.77 6.33
C GLU A 34 2.63 -6.50 6.27
N GLN A 35 2.23 -5.48 7.02
CA GLN A 35 0.92 -4.86 7.00
C GLN A 35 1.07 -3.43 6.46
N LEU A 36 0.21 -3.06 5.52
CA LEU A 36 0.13 -1.69 4.99
C LEU A 36 -0.55 -0.79 6.03
N VAL A 37 0.14 0.27 6.45
CA VAL A 37 -0.37 1.27 7.40
C VAL A 37 -0.91 2.49 6.67
N TYR A 38 -0.18 2.94 5.66
CA TYR A 38 -0.55 4.12 4.89
C TYR A 38 -0.12 3.97 3.43
N GLN A 39 -0.95 4.50 2.53
CA GLN A 39 -0.65 4.55 1.11
C GLN A 39 -1.15 5.85 0.51
N LEU A 40 -0.30 6.48 -0.31
CA LEU A 40 -0.64 7.65 -1.08
C LEU A 40 -0.21 7.46 -2.53
N LYS A 41 -1.17 7.59 -3.45
CA LYS A 41 -0.91 7.63 -4.89
C LYS A 41 -0.85 9.07 -5.36
N MET A 42 0.23 9.42 -6.05
CA MET A 42 0.46 10.76 -6.59
C MET A 42 -0.07 10.85 -8.02
N LYS A 43 -0.42 12.07 -8.46
CA LYS A 43 -0.89 12.33 -9.84
C LYS A 43 0.11 11.94 -10.93
N ASN A 44 1.40 11.94 -10.61
CA ASN A 44 2.48 11.55 -11.53
C ASN A 44 2.66 10.03 -11.66
N GLY A 45 1.76 9.22 -11.09
CA GLY A 45 1.82 7.75 -11.15
C GLY A 45 2.81 7.10 -10.18
N LYS A 46 3.48 7.91 -9.34
CA LYS A 46 4.29 7.40 -8.23
C LYS A 46 3.43 7.14 -7.01
N GLN A 47 3.94 6.30 -6.13
CA GLN A 47 3.28 5.93 -4.89
C GLN A 47 4.24 6.02 -3.72
N LEU A 48 3.68 6.29 -2.56
CA LEU A 48 4.28 6.21 -1.25
C LEU A 48 3.52 5.18 -0.42
N SER A 49 4.23 4.31 0.27
CA SER A 49 3.65 3.33 1.20
C SER A 49 4.45 3.27 2.49
N VAL A 50 3.74 3.19 3.61
CA VAL A 50 4.33 2.88 4.91
C VAL A 50 3.80 1.51 5.33
N CYS A 51 4.71 0.60 5.59
CA CYS A 51 4.42 -0.78 5.97
C CYS A 51 5.10 -1.08 7.31
N ILE A 52 4.46 -1.89 8.14
CA ILE A 52 5.02 -2.41 9.39
C ILE A 52 5.06 -3.93 9.31
N ASP A 53 6.10 -4.57 9.82
CA ASP A 53 6.14 -6.03 9.94
C ASP A 53 4.97 -6.53 10.81
N LYS A 54 4.36 -7.67 10.47
CA LYS A 54 3.22 -8.21 11.24
C LYS A 54 3.55 -8.54 12.69
N ASN A 55 4.82 -8.76 13.02
CA ASN A 55 5.27 -8.96 14.39
C ASN A 55 5.92 -7.69 14.97
N GLU A 56 5.68 -6.53 14.34
CA GLU A 56 6.18 -5.22 14.78
C GLU A 56 7.72 -5.15 14.93
N ASN A 57 8.45 -5.92 14.13
CA ASN A 57 9.91 -5.92 14.17
C ASN A 57 10.56 -4.68 13.53
N TYR A 58 9.88 -4.05 12.59
CA TYR A 58 10.34 -2.85 11.89
C TYR A 58 9.19 -2.10 11.22
N ILE A 59 9.44 -0.85 10.89
CA ILE A 59 8.60 0.01 10.05
C ILE A 59 9.42 0.48 8.84
N VAL A 60 8.78 0.57 7.67
CA VAL A 60 9.45 0.94 6.41
C VAL A 60 8.57 1.86 5.57
N TYR A 61 9.21 2.88 5.03
CA TYR A 61 8.71 3.82 4.05
C TYR A 61 9.28 3.47 2.67
N ARG A 62 8.39 3.34 1.68
CA ARG A 62 8.78 3.09 0.29
C ARG A 62 8.14 4.10 -0.63
N TYR A 63 8.95 4.66 -1.52
CA TYR A 63 8.52 5.55 -2.57
C TYR A 63 9.06 5.08 -3.91
N GLY A 64 8.23 5.18 -4.95
CA GLY A 64 8.66 4.84 -6.29
C GLY A 64 7.55 4.84 -7.32
N SER A 65 7.86 4.30 -8.49
CA SER A 65 6.89 4.02 -9.55
C SER A 65 6.43 2.57 -9.49
N LYS A 66 5.37 2.24 -10.23
CA LYS A 66 4.75 0.91 -10.24
C LYS A 66 5.71 -0.28 -10.31
N ASN A 67 6.82 -0.13 -11.03
CA ASN A 67 7.77 -1.20 -11.29
C ASN A 67 9.10 -1.05 -10.55
N LYS A 68 9.29 0.05 -9.78
CA LYS A 68 10.58 0.34 -9.15
C LYS A 68 10.41 1.15 -7.87
N ILE A 69 10.92 0.59 -6.78
CA ILE A 69 11.17 1.34 -5.56
C ILE A 69 12.38 2.23 -5.82
N GLU A 70 12.17 3.55 -5.73
CA GLU A 70 13.21 4.57 -5.90
C GLU A 70 13.85 4.94 -4.56
N LEU A 71 13.08 4.83 -3.47
CA LEU A 71 13.54 5.12 -2.13
C LEU A 71 12.91 4.13 -1.14
N GLU A 72 13.76 3.53 -0.31
CA GLU A 72 13.37 2.72 0.83
C GLU A 72 14.07 3.28 2.07
N TYR A 73 13.31 3.52 3.13
CA TYR A 73 13.81 4.06 4.39
C TYR A 73 13.07 3.45 5.58
N PRO A 74 13.76 3.07 6.66
CA PRO A 74 15.21 2.94 6.77
C PRO A 74 15.76 1.77 5.94
N LYS A 75 17.08 1.77 5.67
CA LYS A 75 17.73 0.66 4.96
C LYS A 75 17.82 -0.60 5.81
N GLU A 76 18.02 -0.42 7.11
CA GLU A 76 18.06 -1.51 8.08
C GLU A 76 16.66 -1.75 8.64
N LYS A 77 16.19 -3.00 8.60
CA LYS A 77 14.86 -3.42 9.06
C LYS A 77 14.98 -4.08 10.42
N ASN A 78 14.95 -3.27 11.47
CA ASN A 78 15.12 -3.67 12.86
C ASN A 78 14.26 -2.81 13.79
N LEU A 79 14.27 -3.10 15.08
CA LEU A 79 13.47 -2.36 16.07
C LEU A 79 13.85 -0.87 16.14
N SER A 80 15.12 -0.50 15.89
CA SER A 80 15.52 0.92 15.83
C SER A 80 14.91 1.68 14.65
N SER A 81 14.24 0.99 13.71
CA SER A 81 13.52 1.64 12.63
C SER A 81 12.40 2.54 13.16
N PHE A 82 11.76 2.18 14.27
CA PHE A 82 10.66 2.97 14.85
C PHE A 82 11.14 4.34 15.35
N ASP A 83 12.35 4.42 15.89
CA ASP A 83 12.96 5.67 16.36
C ASP A 83 13.23 6.66 15.21
N MET A 84 13.22 6.18 13.97
CA MET A 84 13.42 6.99 12.77
C MET A 84 12.12 7.61 12.22
N PHE A 85 10.98 7.28 12.80
CA PHE A 85 9.68 7.84 12.42
C PHE A 85 9.09 8.64 13.58
N GLU A 86 8.73 9.89 13.31
CA GLU A 86 7.96 10.71 14.25
C GLU A 86 6.51 10.79 13.80
N TYR A 87 5.62 10.44 14.71
CA TYR A 87 4.20 10.73 14.56
C TYR A 87 3.96 12.19 14.96
N SER A 88 3.36 12.96 14.04
CA SER A 88 2.96 14.33 14.34
C SER A 88 1.47 14.51 14.10
N GLU A 89 0.81 15.09 15.09
CA GLU A 89 -0.58 15.53 14.95
C GLU A 89 -0.60 17.01 14.64
N TYR A 90 -1.10 17.38 13.46
CA TYR A 90 -1.40 18.77 13.17
C TYR A 90 -2.71 19.16 13.87
N LYS A 91 -2.62 19.60 15.13
CA LYS A 91 -3.71 20.35 15.76
C LYS A 91 -3.75 21.73 15.11
N ARG A 92 -4.83 22.02 14.36
CA ARG A 92 -5.07 23.21 13.54
C ARG A 92 -5.06 24.57 14.29
N TRP A 93 -4.47 24.66 15.48
CA TRP A 93 -4.44 25.83 16.37
C TRP A 93 -3.04 26.39 16.68
N ARG A 94 -1.91 25.73 16.36
CA ARG A 94 -0.56 26.28 16.69
C ARG A 94 0.48 26.10 15.59
N TYR A 95 1.22 27.18 15.33
CA TYR A 95 2.43 27.22 14.50
C TYR A 95 3.52 26.37 15.17
N SER A 96 4.00 25.31 14.51
CA SER A 96 5.14 24.50 14.95
C SER A 96 6.29 24.62 13.95
N LYS A 97 7.50 24.81 14.48
CA LYS A 97 8.77 24.87 13.76
C LYS A 97 9.37 23.45 13.77
N PHE A 98 9.72 22.91 12.61
CA PHE A 98 10.04 21.49 12.46
C PHE A 98 11.54 21.25 12.24
N SER A 99 12.06 20.16 12.81
CA SER A 99 13.41 19.63 12.60
C SER A 99 13.37 18.20 12.02
N ASN A 100 14.07 18.03 10.90
CA ASN A 100 14.76 16.84 10.35
C ASN A 100 14.07 15.44 10.24
N GLY A 101 12.80 15.23 10.58
CA GLY A 101 12.09 13.94 10.43
C GLY A 101 11.09 13.83 9.26
N ILE A 102 10.75 12.60 8.84
CA ILE A 102 9.65 12.33 7.87
C ILE A 102 8.31 12.29 8.62
N ASN A 103 7.36 13.12 8.19
CA ASN A 103 6.06 13.29 8.82
C ASN A 103 4.98 12.43 8.15
N LEU A 104 4.33 11.52 8.90
CA LEU A 104 3.08 10.88 8.47
C LEU A 104 1.90 11.78 8.87
N PHE A 105 1.31 12.50 7.92
CA PHE A 105 0.14 13.33 8.18
C PHE A 105 -1.14 12.48 8.25
N SER A 106 -1.87 12.58 9.36
CA SER A 106 -3.27 12.15 9.47
C SER A 106 -4.18 13.37 9.19
N PHE A 107 -5.05 13.26 8.19
CA PHE A 107 -6.17 14.20 7.99
C PHE A 107 -7.42 13.55 8.60
N TYR A 108 -7.84 14.03 9.77
CA TYR A 108 -9.18 13.76 10.28
C TYR A 108 -10.23 14.60 9.55
#